data_AF-A0A3B1AT35-F1
#
_entry.id   AF-A0A3B1AT35-F1
#
_cell.length_a   1.000
_cell.length_b   1.000
_cell.length_c   1.000
_cell.angle_alpha   90.00
_cell.angle_beta   90.00
_cell.angle_gamma   90.00
#
_symmetry.space_group_name_H-M   'P 1'
#
loop_
_entity.id
_entity.type
_entity.pdbx_description
1 polymer ?
#
loop_
_entity_poly.entity_id
_entity_poly.type
_entity_poly.pdbx_seq_one_letter_code
_entity_poly.pdbx_strand_id
1 'polypeptide(L)'
;MNTKALLLIVTFIAVAAVSAYFLLFSTPATPPSLIEAPTPKVAALTWEQLLESLADKPAIEIRQHGVRFFQDRDPDKAFLLFKQAAKKDDGWSAMVIGEMYDPATFTAEDFDPEKTAFSKPNPGKALQWYDLAIKHGEGKAKSRQERLISLLQAEADAGDAKAQRLLRKREPQ
;
A
#
# COMPACT_ATOMS: atom_id res chain seq x y z
N MET A 1 56.48 -17.30 -21.83
CA MET A 1 55.95 -16.18 -21.03
C MET A 1 54.82 -15.57 -21.87
N ASN A 2 53.57 -15.95 -21.59
CA ASN A 2 52.43 -15.74 -22.51
C ASN A 2 51.56 -14.57 -22.06
N THR A 3 51.40 -13.62 -22.98
CA THR A 3 50.48 -12.47 -22.97
C THR A 3 49.02 -12.93 -23.12
N LYS A 4 48.46 -13.50 -22.04
CA LYS A 4 47.01 -13.71 -21.86
C LYS A 4 46.59 -13.36 -20.44
N ALA A 5 47.04 -12.20 -19.96
CA ALA A 5 46.30 -11.44 -18.96
C ALA A 5 45.39 -10.47 -19.72
N LEU A 6 44.22 -10.19 -19.15
CA LEU A 6 43.23 -9.21 -19.63
C LEU A 6 42.27 -9.73 -20.71
N LEU A 7 41.21 -10.43 -20.30
CA LEU A 7 39.80 -10.09 -20.60
C LEU A 7 38.89 -11.26 -20.18
N LEU A 8 38.48 -11.30 -18.92
CA LEU A 8 37.26 -12.03 -18.49
C LEU A 8 36.82 -11.51 -17.10
N ILE A 9 36.72 -10.18 -17.03
CA ILE A 9 35.85 -9.49 -16.07
C ILE A 9 34.71 -9.00 -16.94
N VAL A 10 33.50 -9.51 -16.69
CA VAL A 10 32.16 -8.98 -17.04
C VAL A 10 31.26 -10.19 -17.31
N THR A 11 30.57 -10.62 -16.27
CA THR A 11 29.13 -10.99 -16.24
C THR A 11 28.92 -11.80 -14.97
N PHE A 12 28.64 -11.15 -13.83
CA PHE A 12 27.83 -11.70 -12.72
C PHE A 12 27.72 -10.67 -11.57
N ILE A 13 27.33 -9.44 -11.86
CA ILE A 13 26.87 -8.49 -10.83
C ILE A 13 25.64 -7.77 -11.38
N ALA A 14 24.47 -8.41 -11.31
CA ALA A 14 23.21 -7.72 -11.58
C ALA A 14 21.98 -8.37 -10.92
N VAL A 15 22.13 -9.26 -9.93
CA VAL A 15 20.96 -9.86 -9.24
C VAL A 15 20.97 -9.66 -7.73
N ALA A 16 22.11 -9.33 -7.10
CA ALA A 16 22.17 -9.24 -5.63
C ALA A 16 21.86 -7.84 -5.05
N ALA A 17 21.84 -6.78 -5.86
CA ALA A 17 21.73 -5.41 -5.34
C ALA A 17 20.29 -4.96 -5.05
N VAL A 18 19.28 -5.60 -5.64
CA VAL A 18 17.86 -5.24 -5.38
C VAL A 18 17.40 -5.75 -4.00
N SER A 19 17.96 -6.85 -3.53
CA SER A 19 17.56 -7.53 -2.30
C SER A 19 17.90 -6.76 -1.01
N ALA A 20 18.96 -5.96 -0.99
CA ALA A 20 19.40 -5.28 0.24
C ALA A 20 18.69 -3.95 0.51
N TYR A 21 18.08 -3.31 -0.50
CA TYR A 21 17.33 -2.06 -0.30
C TYR A 21 15.96 -2.29 0.34
N PHE A 22 15.44 -3.51 0.27
CA PHE A 22 14.10 -3.89 0.73
C PHE A 22 13.97 -3.91 2.26
N LEU A 23 15.05 -4.10 3.01
CA LEU A 23 14.99 -4.38 4.46
C LEU A 23 15.08 -3.15 5.38
N LEU A 24 15.46 -1.97 4.87
CA LEU A 24 15.73 -0.81 5.74
C LEU A 24 14.58 0.21 5.86
N PHE A 25 13.51 0.11 5.07
CA PHE A 25 12.49 1.18 4.99
C PHE A 25 11.03 0.73 4.98
N SER A 26 10.74 -0.52 5.35
CA SER A 26 9.37 -1.05 5.42
C SER A 26 8.94 -1.23 6.87
N THR A 27 8.85 -0.14 7.64
CA THR A 27 7.90 -0.17 8.76
C THR A 27 6.50 -0.03 8.14
N PRO A 28 5.55 -0.94 8.40
CA PRO A 28 4.16 -0.71 8.00
C PRO A 28 3.70 0.64 8.55
N ALA A 29 2.75 1.30 7.89
CA ALA A 29 2.19 2.53 8.43
C ALA A 29 1.71 2.28 9.87
N THR A 30 2.46 2.75 10.86
CA THR A 30 2.04 2.66 12.26
C THR A 30 0.67 3.32 12.34
N PRO A 31 -0.38 2.59 12.75
CA PRO A 31 -1.69 3.20 12.91
C PRO A 31 -1.53 4.39 13.87
N PRO A 32 -2.13 5.56 13.56
CA PRO A 32 -2.18 6.65 14.51
C PRO A 32 -2.72 6.11 15.84
N SER A 33 -2.15 6.56 16.96
CA SER A 33 -2.67 6.25 18.28
C SER A 33 -4.19 6.42 18.27
N LEU A 34 -4.90 5.37 18.68
CA LEU A 34 -6.34 5.44 18.86
C LEU A 34 -6.58 6.58 19.85
N ILE A 35 -7.22 7.66 19.41
CA ILE A 35 -7.85 8.60 20.35
C ILE A 35 -8.80 7.72 21.16
N GLU A 36 -8.68 7.72 22.49
CA GLU A 36 -9.53 6.92 23.38
C GLU A 36 -10.97 7.08 22.89
N ALA A 37 -11.48 6.02 22.27
CA ALA A 37 -12.78 6.11 21.67
C ALA A 37 -13.78 6.32 22.80
N PRO A 38 -14.83 7.14 22.62
CA PRO A 38 -16.04 6.86 23.36
C PRO A 38 -16.32 5.38 23.10
N THR A 39 -16.44 4.60 24.16
CA THR A 39 -16.84 3.20 24.07
C THR A 39 -18.35 3.20 24.01
N PRO A 40 -19.01 3.08 22.84
CA PRO A 40 -20.20 2.28 22.84
C PRO A 40 -19.75 0.83 22.98
N LYS A 41 -20.58 0.08 23.67
CA LYS A 41 -20.71 -1.36 23.52
C LYS A 41 -21.07 -1.66 22.05
N VAL A 42 -20.12 -1.60 21.12
CA VAL A 42 -20.34 -1.82 19.66
C VAL A 42 -20.77 -3.27 19.38
N ALA A 43 -20.68 -4.15 20.37
CA ALA A 43 -21.03 -5.57 20.32
C ALA A 43 -22.51 -5.91 20.04
N ALA A 44 -23.36 -4.96 19.62
CA ALA A 44 -24.78 -5.19 19.34
C ALA A 44 -25.27 -4.72 17.97
N LEU A 45 -24.43 -4.05 17.15
CA LEU A 45 -24.85 -3.59 15.82
C LEU A 45 -24.55 -4.63 14.75
N THR A 46 -25.51 -4.85 13.85
CA THR A 46 -25.27 -5.47 12.55
C THR A 46 -24.37 -4.59 11.68
N TRP A 47 -23.81 -5.16 10.60
CA TRP A 47 -22.95 -4.41 9.69
C TRP A 47 -23.67 -3.21 9.07
N GLU A 48 -24.92 -3.38 8.67
CA GLU A 48 -25.77 -2.36 8.07
C GLU A 48 -26.05 -1.23 9.07
N GLN A 49 -26.40 -1.58 10.30
CA GLN A 49 -26.62 -0.60 11.37
C GLN A 49 -25.34 0.18 11.70
N LEU A 50 -24.18 -0.48 11.65
CA LEU A 50 -22.91 0.20 11.83
C LEU A 50 -22.66 1.21 10.71
N LEU A 51 -22.80 0.80 9.44
CA LEU A 51 -22.60 1.71 8.30
C LEU A 51 -23.53 2.92 8.35
N GLU A 52 -24.80 2.71 8.71
CA GLU A 52 -25.78 3.78 8.92
C GLU A 52 -25.32 4.74 10.03
N SER A 53 -24.91 4.20 11.18
CA SER A 53 -24.43 5.01 12.32
C SER A 53 -23.18 5.83 12.00
N LEU A 54 -22.40 5.40 11.01
CA LEU A 54 -21.16 6.04 10.57
C LEU A 54 -21.34 7.00 9.39
N ALA A 55 -22.51 7.05 8.75
CA ALA A 55 -22.76 7.80 7.52
C ALA A 55 -22.35 9.29 7.66
N ASP A 56 -22.76 9.93 8.75
CA ASP A 56 -22.51 11.36 9.01
C ASP A 56 -21.29 11.62 9.89
N LYS A 57 -20.57 10.58 10.30
CA LYS A 57 -19.41 10.72 11.18
C LYS A 57 -18.20 11.31 10.45
N PRO A 58 -17.30 12.00 11.19
CA PRO A 58 -16.05 12.48 10.62
C PRO A 58 -15.16 11.32 10.18
N ALA A 59 -14.30 11.57 9.18
CA ALA A 59 -13.46 10.55 8.58
C ALA A 59 -12.58 9.80 9.60
N ILE A 60 -12.10 10.52 10.62
CA ILE A 60 -11.29 9.96 11.71
C ILE A 60 -12.00 8.87 12.50
N GLU A 61 -13.30 9.02 12.75
CA GLU A 61 -14.12 8.04 13.49
C GLU A 61 -14.37 6.81 12.63
N ILE A 62 -14.71 7.02 11.35
CA ILE A 62 -14.88 5.94 10.36
C ILE A 62 -13.59 5.11 10.23
N ARG A 63 -12.44 5.79 10.13
CA ARG A 63 -11.11 5.18 10.09
C ARG A 63 -10.83 4.34 11.33
N GLN A 64 -11.16 4.82 12.53
CA GLN A 64 -10.96 4.05 13.76
C GLN A 64 -11.72 2.73 13.76
N HIS A 65 -12.97 2.72 13.25
CA HIS A 65 -13.70 1.47 13.06
C HIS A 65 -13.00 0.56 12.03
N GLY A 66 -12.48 1.11 10.93
CA GLY A 66 -11.68 0.35 9.97
C GLY A 66 -10.45 -0.29 10.60
N VAL A 67 -9.73 0.44 11.46
CA VAL A 67 -8.55 -0.08 12.20
C VAL A 67 -8.95 -1.24 13.11
N ARG A 68 -10.10 -1.19 13.77
CA ARG A 68 -10.60 -2.30 14.61
C ARG A 68 -10.86 -3.55 13.79
N PHE A 69 -11.62 -3.45 12.69
CA PHE A 69 -11.85 -4.62 11.82
C PHE A 69 -10.56 -5.18 11.25
N PHE A 70 -9.59 -4.32 10.93
CA PHE A 70 -8.27 -4.77 10.48
C PHE A 70 -7.53 -5.56 11.57
N GLN A 71 -7.57 -5.10 12.82
CA GLN A 71 -7.00 -5.81 13.97
C GLN A 71 -7.73 -7.12 14.28
N ASP A 72 -9.05 -7.16 14.04
CA ASP A 72 -9.92 -8.31 14.23
C ASP A 72 -9.88 -9.31 13.05
N ARG A 73 -8.93 -9.16 12.12
CA ARG A 73 -8.76 -10.04 10.94
C ARG A 73 -9.95 -10.04 9.98
N ASP A 74 -10.62 -8.89 9.86
CA ASP A 74 -11.68 -8.65 8.87
C ASP A 74 -11.25 -7.53 7.89
N PRO A 75 -10.32 -7.84 6.97
CA PRO A 75 -9.77 -6.84 6.06
C PRO A 75 -10.80 -6.32 5.05
N ASP A 76 -11.87 -7.09 4.78
CA ASP A 76 -12.96 -6.69 3.88
C ASP A 76 -13.76 -5.52 4.47
N LYS A 77 -14.22 -5.65 5.73
CA LYS A 77 -14.90 -4.55 6.41
C LYS A 77 -13.95 -3.38 6.66
N ALA A 78 -12.70 -3.65 7.00
CA ALA A 78 -11.68 -2.61 7.16
C ALA A 78 -11.52 -1.80 5.86
N PHE A 79 -11.37 -2.46 4.71
CA PHE A 79 -11.26 -1.83 3.41
C PHE A 79 -12.47 -0.94 3.10
N LEU A 80 -13.70 -1.41 3.38
CA LEU A 80 -14.91 -0.61 3.14
C LEU A 80 -14.93 0.67 3.98
N LEU A 81 -14.52 0.59 5.24
CA LEU A 81 -14.47 1.75 6.14
C LEU A 81 -13.34 2.71 5.79
N PHE A 82 -12.14 2.20 5.47
CA PHE A 82 -11.06 3.03 4.96
C PHE A 82 -11.46 3.74 3.67
N LYS A 83 -12.18 3.04 2.78
CA LYS A 83 -12.67 3.65 1.54
C LYS A 83 -13.68 4.76 1.82
N GLN A 84 -14.56 4.59 2.81
CA GLN A 84 -15.50 5.62 3.22
C GLN A 84 -14.79 6.82 3.88
N ALA A 85 -13.79 6.58 4.73
CA ALA A 85 -12.98 7.63 5.33
C ALA A 85 -12.16 8.41 4.26
N ALA A 86 -11.54 7.71 3.32
CA ALA A 86 -10.78 8.33 2.23
C ALA A 86 -11.67 9.19 1.30
N LYS A 87 -12.95 8.84 1.11
CA LYS A 87 -13.93 9.70 0.42
C LYS A 87 -14.24 10.99 1.19
N LYS A 88 -13.94 11.04 2.48
CA LYS A 88 -14.04 12.22 3.35
C LYS A 88 -12.65 12.82 3.61
N ASP A 89 -11.78 12.77 2.61
CA ASP A 89 -10.45 13.38 2.58
C ASP A 89 -9.44 12.82 3.61
N ASP A 90 -9.67 11.61 4.16
CA ASP A 90 -8.70 10.97 5.05
C ASP A 90 -7.54 10.33 4.26
N GLY A 91 -6.42 11.04 4.21
CA GLY A 91 -5.22 10.61 3.47
C GLY A 91 -4.60 9.32 4.01
N TRP A 92 -4.66 9.09 5.32
CA TRP A 92 -4.13 7.86 5.92
C TRP A 92 -4.88 6.62 5.41
N SER A 93 -6.22 6.68 5.38
CA SER A 93 -7.05 5.59 4.88
C SER A 93 -6.80 5.35 3.40
N ALA A 94 -6.64 6.41 2.60
CA ALA A 94 -6.25 6.27 1.20
C ALA A 94 -4.90 5.55 1.05
N MET A 95 -3.90 5.90 1.86
CA MET A 95 -2.59 5.25 1.84
C MET A 95 -2.68 3.77 2.20
N VAL A 96 -3.43 3.40 3.25
CA VAL A 96 -3.60 2.00 3.66
C VAL A 96 -4.29 1.17 2.57
N ILE A 97 -5.27 1.73 1.85
CA ILE A 97 -5.84 1.05 0.69
C ILE A 97 -4.81 0.89 -0.43
N GLY A 98 -3.93 1.88 -0.61
CA GLY A 98 -2.79 1.78 -1.51
C GLY A 98 -1.91 0.58 -1.16
N GLU A 99 -1.55 0.43 0.10
CA GLU A 99 -0.76 -0.69 0.63
C GLU A 99 -1.47 -2.04 0.45
N MET A 100 -2.79 -2.13 0.65
CA MET A 100 -3.57 -3.35 0.40
C MET A 100 -3.48 -3.83 -1.06
N TYR A 101 -3.24 -2.94 -2.02
CA TYR A 101 -3.03 -3.28 -3.43
C TYR A 101 -1.57 -3.40 -3.86
N ASP A 102 -0.62 -2.95 -3.02
CA ASP A 102 0.78 -2.78 -3.38
C ASP A 102 1.49 -4.13 -3.53
N PRO A 103 2.15 -4.43 -4.68
CA PRO A 103 2.99 -5.62 -4.83
C PRO A 103 3.96 -5.87 -3.67
N ALA A 104 4.55 -4.81 -3.09
CA ALA A 104 5.49 -4.94 -1.98
C ALA A 104 4.84 -5.58 -0.74
N THR A 105 3.53 -5.37 -0.53
CA THR A 105 2.78 -6.03 0.56
C THR A 105 2.65 -7.53 0.30
N PHE A 106 2.33 -7.93 -0.93
CA PHE A 106 2.14 -9.34 -1.31
C PHE A 106 3.43 -10.15 -1.36
N THR A 107 4.58 -9.49 -1.49
CA THR A 107 5.89 -10.13 -1.54
C THR A 107 6.70 -9.92 -0.26
N ALA A 108 6.12 -9.32 0.78
CA ALA A 108 6.78 -9.16 2.06
C ALA A 108 7.00 -10.53 2.72
N GLU A 109 8.10 -10.69 3.46
CA GLU A 109 8.41 -11.93 4.18
C GLU A 109 7.32 -12.27 5.22
N ASP A 110 6.74 -11.24 5.82
CA ASP A 110 5.63 -11.32 6.78
C ASP A 110 4.25 -11.12 6.13
N PHE A 111 4.15 -11.31 4.81
CA PHE A 111 2.86 -11.22 4.11
C PHE A 111 1.86 -12.21 4.72
N ASP A 112 0.70 -11.66 5.06
CA ASP A 112 -0.41 -12.38 5.66
C ASP A 112 -1.66 -12.14 4.81
N PRO A 113 -2.16 -13.14 4.07
CA PRO A 113 -3.31 -12.97 3.20
C PRO A 113 -4.59 -12.62 3.97
N GLU A 114 -4.65 -12.87 5.28
CA GLU A 114 -5.77 -12.45 6.14
C GLU A 114 -5.74 -10.95 6.48
N LYS A 115 -4.64 -10.25 6.14
CA LYS A 115 -4.49 -8.81 6.36
C LYS A 115 -4.73 -7.98 5.09
N THR A 116 -5.27 -8.59 4.03
CA THR A 116 -5.65 -7.87 2.81
C THR A 116 -7.03 -8.29 2.32
N ALA A 117 -7.78 -7.34 1.76
CA ALA A 117 -9.09 -7.58 1.15
C ALA A 117 -8.98 -8.14 -0.29
N PHE A 118 -7.75 -8.35 -0.79
CA PHE A 118 -7.51 -8.68 -2.19
C PHE A 118 -6.66 -9.94 -2.34
N SER A 119 -7.07 -10.81 -3.26
CA SER A 119 -6.38 -12.05 -3.55
C SER A 119 -5.09 -11.89 -4.39
N LYS A 120 -4.82 -10.67 -4.90
CA LYS A 120 -3.64 -10.37 -5.73
C LYS A 120 -3.31 -8.88 -5.71
N PRO A 121 -2.03 -8.51 -5.94
CA PRO A 121 -1.66 -7.11 -6.04
C PRO A 121 -2.27 -6.45 -7.28
N ASN A 122 -2.43 -5.13 -7.20
CA ASN A 122 -2.82 -4.29 -8.31
C ASN A 122 -2.03 -2.97 -8.27
N PRO A 123 -0.83 -2.91 -8.87
CA PRO A 123 0.02 -1.72 -8.80
C PRO A 123 -0.66 -0.47 -9.37
N GLY A 124 -1.52 -0.62 -10.39
CA GLY A 124 -2.27 0.51 -10.94
C GLY A 124 -3.25 1.11 -9.95
N LYS A 125 -3.95 0.28 -9.16
CA LYS A 125 -4.83 0.77 -8.09
C LYS A 125 -4.05 1.32 -6.91
N ALA A 126 -2.95 0.67 -6.51
CA ALA A 126 -2.08 1.17 -5.45
C ALA A 126 -1.59 2.60 -5.76
N LEU A 127 -1.12 2.84 -6.98
CA LEU A 127 -0.73 4.16 -7.46
C LEU A 127 -1.84 5.21 -7.32
N GLN A 128 -3.07 4.89 -7.74
CA GLN A 128 -4.23 5.79 -7.64
C GLN A 128 -4.56 6.16 -6.19
N TRP A 129 -4.47 5.19 -5.28
CA TRP A 129 -4.74 5.41 -3.86
C TRP A 129 -3.62 6.19 -3.18
N TYR A 130 -2.36 5.99 -3.57
CA TYR A 130 -1.26 6.84 -3.12
C TYR A 130 -1.38 8.26 -3.66
N ASP A 131 -1.81 8.47 -4.91
CA ASP A 131 -2.11 9.81 -5.44
C ASP A 131 -3.16 10.54 -4.58
N LEU A 132 -4.23 9.83 -4.21
CA LEU A 132 -5.27 10.35 -3.35
C LEU A 132 -4.74 10.68 -1.95
N ALA A 133 -3.93 9.79 -1.38
CA ALA A 133 -3.32 10.00 -0.06
C ALA A 133 -2.39 11.22 -0.04
N ILE A 134 -1.56 11.40 -1.08
CA ILE A 134 -0.70 12.57 -1.27
C ILE A 134 -1.55 13.84 -1.37
N LYS A 135 -2.62 13.81 -2.17
CA LYS A 135 -3.56 14.93 -2.32
C LYS A 135 -4.17 15.36 -0.97
N HIS A 136 -4.39 14.40 -0.07
CA HIS A 136 -4.92 14.64 1.28
C HIS A 136 -3.85 14.81 2.36
N GLY A 137 -2.58 15.03 1.97
CA GLY A 137 -1.51 15.41 2.88
C GLY A 137 -0.91 14.26 3.70
N GLU A 138 -1.12 12.99 3.31
CA GLU A 138 -0.45 11.86 3.97
C GLU A 138 1.04 11.82 3.59
N GLY A 139 1.89 12.27 4.52
CA GLY A 139 3.32 12.47 4.27
C GLY A 139 4.07 11.20 3.88
N LYS A 140 3.61 10.01 4.31
CA LYS A 140 4.25 8.73 3.95
C LYS A 140 3.86 8.25 2.54
N ALA A 141 2.77 8.76 1.95
CA ALA A 141 2.27 8.23 0.68
C ALA A 141 3.21 8.49 -0.51
N LYS A 142 3.95 9.61 -0.51
CA LYS A 142 4.90 9.93 -1.58
C LYS A 142 6.03 8.92 -1.68
N SER A 143 6.66 8.56 -0.56
CA SER A 143 7.75 7.58 -0.56
C SER A 143 7.25 6.18 -0.93
N ARG A 144 6.03 5.81 -0.53
CA ARG A 144 5.38 4.56 -0.94
C ARG A 144 5.17 4.50 -2.45
N GLN A 145 4.62 5.57 -3.01
CA GLN A 145 4.43 5.72 -4.44
C GLN A 145 5.74 5.66 -5.22
N GLU A 146 6.77 6.37 -4.80
CA GLU A 146 8.08 6.39 -5.46
C GLU A 146 8.71 4.98 -5.50
N ARG A 147 8.60 4.21 -4.41
CA ARG A 147 9.04 2.81 -4.40
C ARG A 147 8.28 1.95 -5.39
N LEU A 148 6.95 2.10 -5.45
CA LEU A 148 6.14 1.37 -6.42
C LEU A 148 6.47 1.76 -7.86
N ILE A 149 6.72 3.04 -8.14
CA ILE A 149 7.16 3.50 -9.46
C ILE A 149 8.53 2.90 -9.81
N SER A 150 9.48 2.87 -8.86
CA SER A 150 10.79 2.26 -9.07
C SER A 150 10.70 0.76 -9.37
N LEU A 151 9.82 0.03 -8.69
CA LEU A 151 9.54 -1.38 -9.00
C LEU A 151 9.01 -1.52 -10.43
N LEU A 152 8.00 -0.72 -10.79
CA LEU A 152 7.41 -0.74 -12.14
C LEU A 152 8.45 -0.38 -13.21
N GLN A 153 9.39 0.53 -12.94
CA GLN A 153 10.46 0.86 -13.88
C GLN A 153 11.34 -0.35 -14.14
N ALA A 154 11.78 -1.05 -13.09
CA ALA A 154 12.59 -2.26 -13.23
C ALA A 154 11.85 -3.37 -14.00
N GLU A 155 10.55 -3.57 -13.72
CA GLU A 155 9.72 -4.51 -14.48
C GLU A 155 9.57 -4.10 -15.96
N ALA A 156 9.37 -2.81 -16.22
CA ALA A 156 9.24 -2.27 -17.57
C ALA A 156 10.53 -2.43 -18.39
N ASP A 157 11.69 -2.18 -17.77
CA ASP A 157 13.02 -2.36 -18.36
C ASP A 157 13.32 -3.84 -18.64
N ALA A 158 12.77 -4.75 -17.83
CA ALA A 158 12.79 -6.19 -18.07
C ALA A 158 11.78 -6.65 -19.15
N GLY A 159 10.99 -5.74 -19.73
CA GLY A 159 10.05 -6.03 -20.81
C GLY A 159 8.61 -6.28 -20.36
N ASP A 160 8.24 -6.01 -19.11
CA ASP A 160 6.85 -6.14 -18.66
C ASP A 160 5.96 -5.07 -19.32
N ALA A 161 5.13 -5.52 -20.26
CA ALA A 161 4.24 -4.64 -21.02
C ALA A 161 3.16 -3.98 -20.15
N LYS A 162 2.78 -4.57 -19.01
CA LYS A 162 1.80 -3.97 -18.09
C LYS A 162 2.44 -2.83 -17.31
N ALA A 163 3.67 -2.99 -16.81
CA ALA A 163 4.43 -1.96 -16.14
C ALA A 163 4.71 -0.77 -17.08
N GLN A 164 5.17 -1.04 -18.31
CA GLN A 164 5.33 -0.02 -19.35
C GLN A 164 4.05 0.78 -19.61
N ARG A 165 2.88 0.11 -19.68
CA ARG A 165 1.59 0.80 -19.85
C ARG A 165 1.19 1.62 -18.63
N LEU A 166 1.50 1.18 -17.42
CA LEU A 166 1.20 1.91 -16.19
C LEU A 166 2.04 3.19 -16.09
N LEU A 167 3.34 3.10 -16.39
CA LEU A 167 4.25 4.26 -16.35
C LEU A 167 3.88 5.31 -17.39
N ARG A 168 3.63 4.92 -18.64
CA ARG A 168 3.19 5.83 -19.71
C ARG A 168 1.93 6.64 -19.36
N LYS A 169 1.00 6.05 -18.59
CA LYS A 169 -0.22 6.74 -18.14
C LYS A 169 0.04 7.80 -17.06
N ARG A 170 1.22 7.80 -16.43
CA ARG A 170 1.60 8.73 -15.36
C ARG A 170 2.49 9.86 -15.84
N GLU A 171 3.09 9.76 -17.02
CA GLU A 171 3.88 10.85 -17.60
C GLU A 171 2.96 12.05 -17.85
N PRO A 172 3.33 13.26 -17.37
CA PRO A 172 2.59 14.47 -17.72
C PRO A 172 2.57 14.62 -19.25
N GLN A 173 1.38 14.77 -19.81
CA GLN A 173 1.15 15.06 -21.24
C GLN A 173 1.60 16.49 -21.58
#